data_AF-A0A6H9LPJ7-F1
#
_entry.id   AF-A0A6H9LPJ7-F1
#
_cell.length_a   1.000
_cell.length_b   1.000
_cell.length_c   1.000
_cell.angle_alpha   90.00
_cell.angle_beta   90.00
_cell.angle_gamma   90.00
#
_symmetry.space_group_name_H-M   'P 1'
#
loop_
_entity.id
_entity.type
_entity.pdbx_description
1 polymer ?
#
loop_
_entity_poly.entity_id
_entity_poly.type
_entity_poly.pdbx_seq_one_letter_code
_entity_poly.pdbx_strand_id
1 'polypeptide(L)'
;MGYCPICKFEYDTKSSFCPDCQTMLVNLKDEANKAAVKPDNSWVVIAGVDDDINRELVKSSLDSRNIPSMFVNSGDNKETKQLSSLINITLEQTEQEMIIVPKEYQREAISVLKGLYEIGLELVDKNRENLT
;
A
#
# COMPACT_ATOMS: atom_id res chain seq x y z
N MET A 1 16.80 8.10 -18.78
CA MET A 1 16.04 9.36 -18.78
C MET A 1 16.12 9.89 -17.36
N GLY A 2 16.56 11.14 -17.19
CA GLY A 2 16.82 11.72 -15.88
C GLY A 2 15.62 12.53 -15.41
N TYR A 3 15.10 12.22 -14.23
CA TYR A 3 14.01 12.95 -13.61
C TYR A 3 14.57 13.97 -12.61
N CYS A 4 14.07 15.20 -12.67
CA CYS A 4 14.40 16.20 -11.66
C CYS A 4 13.39 16.14 -10.50
N PRO A 5 13.81 15.83 -9.26
CA PRO A 5 12.90 15.77 -8.12
C PRO A 5 12.34 17.13 -7.71
N ILE A 6 12.99 18.24 -8.11
CA ILE A 6 12.56 19.60 -7.79
C ILE A 6 11.60 20.13 -8.86
N CYS A 7 12.03 20.12 -10.12
CA CYS A 7 11.25 20.64 -11.24
C CYS A 7 10.12 19.68 -11.66
N LYS A 8 10.21 18.40 -11.27
CA LYS A 8 9.27 17.32 -11.64
C LYS A 8 9.14 17.09 -13.14
N PHE A 9 10.18 17.47 -13.89
CA PHE A 9 10.29 17.23 -15.32
C PHE A 9 11.27 16.10 -15.61
N GLU A 10 10.95 15.35 -16.66
CA GLU A 10 11.83 14.32 -17.22
C GLU A 10 12.64 14.92 -18.35
N TYR A 11 13.95 14.66 -18.32
CA TYR A 11 14.91 15.16 -19.27
C TYR A 11 15.55 13.99 -19.99
N ASP A 12 15.53 14.03 -21.32
CA ASP A 12 16.31 13.14 -22.17
C ASP A 12 17.68 13.77 -22.46
N THR A 13 18.47 13.96 -21.41
CA THR A 13 19.82 14.53 -21.55
C THR A 13 20.87 13.57 -21.02
N LYS A 14 22.08 13.63 -21.59
CA LYS A 14 23.26 12.93 -21.07
C LYS A 14 23.85 13.59 -19.81
N SER A 15 23.26 14.71 -19.37
CA SER A 15 23.69 15.44 -18.18
C SER A 15 23.16 14.75 -16.94
N SER A 16 23.99 14.66 -15.88
CA SER A 16 23.55 14.20 -14.57
C SER A 16 22.85 15.30 -13.75
N PHE A 17 22.73 16.52 -14.29
CA PHE A 17 22.18 17.68 -13.59
C PHE A 17 21.06 18.37 -14.38
N CYS A 18 20.04 18.82 -13.66
CA CYS A 18 18.92 19.60 -14.19
C CYS A 18 19.42 21.00 -14.64
N PRO A 19 19.08 21.46 -15.85
CA PRO A 19 19.51 22.77 -16.33
C PRO A 19 18.83 23.94 -15.59
N ASP A 20 17.63 23.72 -15.05
CA ASP A 20 16.82 24.79 -14.43
C ASP A 20 17.13 24.99 -12.95
N CYS A 21 17.32 23.91 -12.19
CA CYS A 21 17.57 23.97 -10.75
C CYS A 21 18.93 23.42 -10.31
N GLN A 22 19.76 22.95 -11.24
CA GLN A 22 21.10 22.40 -11.01
C GLN A 22 21.15 21.21 -10.03
N THR A 23 20.02 20.60 -9.69
CA THR A 23 19.98 19.38 -8.88
C THR A 23 20.35 18.15 -9.70
N MET A 24 20.88 17.13 -9.04
CA MET A 24 21.20 15.86 -9.68
C MET A 24 19.92 15.16 -10.19
N LEU A 25 19.91 14.77 -11.45
CA LEU A 25 18.83 13.99 -12.03
C LEU A 25 18.87 12.56 -11.50
N VAL A 26 17.72 12.04 -11.12
CA VAL A 26 17.54 10.66 -10.61
C VAL A 26 16.80 9.82 -11.65
N ASN A 27 17.01 8.51 -11.71
CA ASN A 27 16.16 7.67 -12.54
C ASN A 27 14.84 7.42 -11.81
N LEU A 28 13.71 7.65 -12.48
CA LEU A 28 12.38 7.39 -11.90
C LEU A 28 12.20 5.92 -11.47
N LYS A 29 12.89 4.99 -12.15
CA LYS A 29 12.90 3.56 -11.80
C LYS A 29 13.53 3.25 -10.44
N ASP A 30 14.43 4.11 -9.96
CA ASP A 30 15.08 3.93 -8.66
C ASP A 30 14.21 4.44 -7.51
N GLU A 31 13.22 5.31 -7.75
CA GLU A 31 12.26 5.71 -6.73
C GLU A 31 11.15 4.69 -6.50
N ALA A 32 10.73 3.98 -7.56
CA ALA A 32 9.74 2.90 -7.45
C ALA A 32 10.24 1.69 -6.62
N ASN A 33 11.55 1.57 -6.40
CA ASN A 33 12.17 0.45 -5.68
C ASN A 33 12.75 0.83 -4.31
N LYS A 34 12.43 2.02 -3.77
CA LYS A 34 12.90 2.37 -2.41
C LYS A 34 12.05 1.62 -1.38
N ALA A 35 12.54 0.45 -0.96
CA ALA A 35 12.15 -0.16 0.30
C ALA A 35 12.24 0.88 1.44
N ALA A 36 11.32 0.78 2.40
CA ALA A 36 11.11 1.79 3.44
C ALA A 36 12.41 2.23 4.13
N VAL A 37 12.71 3.54 4.08
CA VAL A 37 13.90 4.15 4.72
C VAL A 37 13.79 4.13 6.25
N LYS A 38 12.60 3.88 6.80
CA LYS A 38 12.35 3.73 8.23
C LYS A 38 11.20 2.73 8.44
N PRO A 39 11.39 1.64 9.20
CA PRO A 39 10.29 0.74 9.53
C PRO A 39 9.31 1.49 10.43
N ASP A 40 8.15 1.84 9.90
CA ASP A 40 7.01 2.23 10.72
C ASP A 40 6.26 0.93 11.03
N ASN A 41 6.15 0.54 12.30
CA ASN A 41 5.40 -0.67 12.71
C ASN A 41 3.88 -0.51 12.52
N SER A 42 3.45 0.51 11.78
CA SER A 42 2.06 0.84 11.52
C SER A 42 1.55 0.03 10.34
N TRP A 43 0.81 -1.05 10.63
CA TRP A 43 0.04 -1.78 9.63
C TRP A 43 -1.32 -1.10 9.42
N VAL A 44 -1.85 -1.14 8.20
CA VAL A 44 -3.15 -0.55 7.86
C VAL A 44 -4.01 -1.54 7.08
N VAL A 45 -5.31 -1.55 7.38
CA VAL A 45 -6.29 -2.32 6.59
C VAL A 45 -6.51 -1.63 5.26
N ILE A 46 -6.49 -2.41 4.18
CA ILE A 46 -6.75 -1.90 2.83
C ILE A 46 -8.05 -2.44 2.24
N ALA A 47 -8.43 -3.70 2.52
CA ALA A 47 -9.66 -4.29 2.02
C ALA A 47 -10.12 -5.46 2.91
N GLY A 48 -11.41 -5.76 2.84
CA GLY A 48 -11.99 -7.02 3.30
C GLY A 48 -12.08 -8.02 2.15
N VAL A 49 -11.87 -9.29 2.46
CA VAL A 49 -12.02 -10.42 1.55
C VAL A 49 -12.94 -11.45 2.18
N ASP A 50 -13.87 -11.90 1.38
CA ASP A 50 -14.99 -12.78 1.72
C ASP A 50 -14.88 -14.18 1.08
N ASP A 51 -13.94 -14.37 0.15
CA ASP A 51 -13.71 -15.65 -0.52
C ASP A 51 -12.22 -16.02 -0.66
N ASP A 52 -11.92 -17.31 -0.55
CA ASP A 52 -10.55 -17.86 -0.64
C ASP A 52 -9.91 -17.61 -2.02
N ILE A 53 -10.72 -17.58 -3.09
CA ILE A 53 -10.23 -17.30 -4.45
C ILE A 53 -9.73 -15.86 -4.54
N ASN A 54 -10.50 -14.92 -4.01
CA ASN A 54 -10.13 -13.51 -3.94
C ASN A 54 -8.88 -13.31 -3.06
N ARG A 55 -8.75 -14.09 -1.99
CA ARG A 55 -7.57 -14.06 -1.10
C ARG A 55 -6.30 -14.37 -1.85
N GLU A 56 -6.27 -15.48 -2.58
CA GLU A 56 -5.08 -15.92 -3.32
C GLU A 56 -4.75 -14.96 -4.46
N LEU A 57 -5.76 -14.45 -5.16
CA LEU A 57 -5.57 -13.47 -6.23
C LEU A 57 -4.96 -12.16 -5.71
N VAL A 58 -5.48 -11.65 -4.59
CA VAL A 58 -4.94 -10.45 -3.95
C VAL A 58 -3.52 -10.70 -3.46
N LYS A 59 -3.28 -11.82 -2.77
CA LYS A 59 -1.96 -12.20 -2.27
C LYS A 59 -0.93 -12.25 -3.40
N SER A 60 -1.25 -12.98 -4.47
CA SER A 60 -0.39 -13.10 -5.65
C SER A 60 -0.10 -11.76 -6.30
N SER A 61 -1.11 -10.88 -6.37
CA SER A 61 -0.96 -9.54 -6.94
C SER A 61 -0.04 -8.64 -6.11
N LEU A 62 -0.17 -8.67 -4.78
CA LEU A 62 0.70 -7.91 -3.86
C LEU A 62 2.13 -8.47 -3.85
N ASP A 63 2.26 -9.80 -3.81
CA ASP A 63 3.56 -10.49 -3.81
C ASP A 63 4.33 -10.23 -5.12
N SER A 64 3.63 -10.17 -6.27
CA SER A 64 4.24 -9.85 -7.57
C SER A 64 4.91 -8.48 -7.62
N ARG A 65 4.52 -7.57 -6.71
CA ARG A 65 5.07 -6.22 -6.58
C ARG A 65 5.96 -6.06 -5.34
N ASN A 66 6.31 -7.15 -4.66
CA ASN A 66 7.07 -7.14 -3.41
C ASN A 66 6.41 -6.29 -2.32
N ILE A 67 5.07 -6.26 -2.26
CA ILE A 67 4.33 -5.55 -1.22
C ILE A 67 4.06 -6.52 -0.06
N PRO A 68 4.62 -6.27 1.15
CA PRO A 68 4.34 -7.11 2.30
C PRO A 68 2.86 -7.04 2.68
N SER A 69 2.21 -8.18 2.83
CA SER A 69 0.80 -8.25 3.21
C SER A 69 0.54 -9.38 4.20
N MET A 70 -0.45 -9.19 5.07
CA MET A 70 -0.96 -10.24 5.96
C MET A 70 -2.49 -10.25 5.91
N PHE A 71 -3.06 -11.43 6.06
CA PHE A 71 -4.49 -11.62 6.23
C PHE A 71 -4.79 -11.81 7.71
N VAL A 72 -5.75 -11.08 8.22
CA VAL A 72 -6.20 -11.15 9.61
C VAL A 72 -7.66 -11.54 9.62
N ASN A 73 -7.95 -12.70 10.20
CA ASN A 73 -9.32 -13.16 10.38
C ASN A 73 -9.92 -12.51 11.65
N SER A 74 -11.13 -11.97 11.54
CA SER A 74 -11.86 -11.36 12.67
C SER A 74 -12.49 -12.40 13.61
N GLY A 75 -12.51 -13.69 13.22
CA GLY A 75 -13.08 -14.80 13.98
C GLY A 75 -12.32 -15.12 15.27
N ASP A 76 -12.87 -14.65 16.40
CA ASP A 76 -12.89 -15.23 17.75
C ASP A 76 -11.61 -15.82 18.40
N ASN A 77 -10.42 -15.60 17.85
CA ASN A 77 -9.18 -15.99 18.51
C ASN A 77 -8.76 -14.89 19.50
N LYS A 78 -8.50 -15.24 20.76
CA LYS A 78 -8.04 -14.27 21.79
C LYS A 78 -6.80 -13.46 21.38
N GLU A 79 -6.03 -13.94 20.41
CA GLU A 79 -4.88 -13.28 19.80
C GLU A 79 -5.27 -12.11 18.87
N THR A 80 -6.42 -12.17 18.19
CA THR A 80 -6.87 -11.11 17.26
C THR A 80 -7.29 -9.84 18.00
N LYS A 81 -7.79 -9.96 19.24
CA LYS A 81 -8.06 -8.81 20.13
C LYS A 81 -6.80 -8.06 20.56
N GLN A 82 -5.66 -8.75 20.66
CA GLN A 82 -4.39 -8.09 20.94
C GLN A 82 -3.87 -7.37 19.70
N LEU A 83 -3.98 -7.99 18.53
CA LEU A 83 -3.60 -7.38 17.25
C LEU A 83 -4.45 -6.16 16.89
N SER A 84 -5.77 -6.19 17.12
CA SER A 84 -6.62 -5.03 16.89
C SER A 84 -6.27 -3.84 17.79
N SER A 85 -5.85 -4.10 19.03
CA SER A 85 -5.35 -3.06 19.94
C SER A 85 -4.00 -2.45 19.49
N LEU A 86 -3.16 -3.24 18.82
CA LEU A 86 -1.87 -2.77 18.29
C LEU A 86 -2.01 -2.00 16.98
N ILE A 87 -3.03 -2.32 16.18
CA ILE A 87 -3.21 -1.77 14.84
C ILE A 87 -4.31 -0.67 14.84
N ASN A 88 -4.91 -0.36 16.00
CA ASN A 88 -5.96 0.65 16.16
C ASN A 88 -7.16 0.41 15.22
N ILE A 89 -7.55 -0.86 15.05
CA ILE A 89 -8.67 -1.27 14.19
C ILE A 89 -9.84 -1.68 15.07
N THR A 90 -10.96 -0.98 14.94
CA THR A 90 -12.26 -1.46 15.43
C THR A 90 -12.74 -2.56 14.50
N LEU A 91 -12.51 -3.82 14.91
CA LEU A 91 -13.03 -5.00 14.25
C LEU A 91 -14.50 -5.18 14.70
N GLU A 92 -15.42 -4.57 13.95
CA GLU A 92 -16.83 -4.98 14.05
C GLU A 92 -16.96 -6.39 13.47
N GLN A 93 -17.90 -7.17 14.00
CA GLN A 93 -18.03 -8.62 13.81
C GLN A 93 -18.45 -9.02 12.37
N THR A 94 -17.67 -8.65 11.36
CA THR A 94 -17.78 -9.24 10.03
C THR A 94 -16.84 -10.44 9.97
N GLU A 95 -17.34 -11.59 9.52
CA GLU A 95 -16.55 -12.82 9.27
C GLU A 95 -15.57 -12.67 8.08
N GLN A 96 -15.25 -11.43 7.71
CA GLN A 96 -14.41 -11.12 6.57
C GLN A 96 -12.94 -11.16 6.98
N GLU A 97 -12.11 -11.81 6.16
CA GLU A 97 -10.67 -11.74 6.31
C GLU A 97 -10.19 -10.38 5.82
N MET A 98 -9.52 -9.63 6.69
CA MET A 98 -8.99 -8.33 6.32
C MET A 98 -7.55 -8.45 5.82
N ILE A 99 -7.25 -7.73 4.75
CA ILE A 99 -5.87 -7.55 4.29
C ILE A 99 -5.28 -6.33 4.97
N ILE A 100 -4.14 -6.53 5.62
CA ILE A 100 -3.30 -5.46 6.14
C ILE A 100 -1.97 -5.39 5.40
N VAL A 101 -1.46 -4.17 5.23
CA VAL A 101 -0.14 -3.89 4.66
C VAL A 101 0.57 -2.85 5.53
N PRO A 102 1.92 -2.76 5.50
CA PRO A 102 2.61 -1.64 6.12
C PRO A 102 2.15 -0.32 5.50
N LYS A 103 1.99 0.71 6.33
CA LYS A 103 1.41 2.00 5.95
C LYS A 103 2.11 2.65 4.77
N GLU A 104 3.42 2.45 4.62
CA GLU A 104 4.21 2.93 3.49
C GLU A 104 3.75 2.37 2.14
N TYR A 105 3.22 1.15 2.12
CA TYR A 105 2.71 0.49 0.91
C TYR A 105 1.22 0.73 0.69
N GLN A 106 0.53 1.44 1.58
CA GLN A 106 -0.93 1.62 1.52
C GLN A 106 -1.40 2.11 0.14
N ARG A 107 -0.76 3.17 -0.39
CA ARG A 107 -1.15 3.76 -1.68
C ARG A 107 -0.90 2.81 -2.84
N GLU A 108 0.23 2.11 -2.83
CA GLU A 108 0.58 1.17 -3.88
C GLU A 108 -0.34 -0.05 -3.85
N ALA A 109 -0.57 -0.62 -2.67
CA ALA A 109 -1.48 -1.74 -2.47
C ALA A 109 -2.91 -1.40 -2.91
N ILE A 110 -3.44 -0.23 -2.54
CA ILE A 110 -4.75 0.23 -3.03
C ILE A 110 -4.76 0.37 -4.55
N SER A 111 -3.67 0.87 -5.16
CA SER A 111 -3.59 0.98 -6.62
C SER A 111 -3.59 -0.39 -7.32
N VAL A 112 -2.94 -1.39 -6.72
CA VAL A 112 -2.97 -2.78 -7.21
C VAL A 112 -4.38 -3.33 -7.09
N LEU A 113 -4.98 -3.19 -5.91
CA LEU A 113 -6.32 -3.69 -5.64
C LEU A 113 -7.35 -3.06 -6.55
N LYS A 114 -7.30 -1.73 -6.80
CA LYS A 114 -8.21 -1.04 -7.74
C LYS A 114 -8.22 -1.65 -9.14
N GLY A 115 -7.11 -2.24 -9.59
CA GLY A 115 -7.08 -3.00 -10.86
C GLY A 115 -7.85 -4.33 -10.81
N LEU A 116 -8.10 -4.86 -9.62
CA LEU A 116 -8.86 -6.08 -9.33
C LEU A 116 -10.33 -5.83 -8.94
N TYR A 117 -10.74 -4.56 -8.74
CA TYR A 117 -12.06 -4.17 -8.21
C TYR A 117 -13.26 -4.56 -9.07
N GLU A 118 -13.05 -5.04 -10.30
CA GLU A 118 -14.13 -5.64 -11.08
C GLU A 118 -14.65 -6.97 -10.48
N ILE A 119 -14.01 -7.48 -9.42
CA ILE A 119 -14.26 -8.84 -8.86
C ILE A 119 -14.91 -8.81 -7.45
N GLY A 120 -15.26 -7.63 -6.89
CA GLY A 120 -16.11 -7.55 -5.69
C GLY A 120 -15.42 -7.35 -4.33
N LEU A 121 -14.24 -6.75 -4.29
CA LEU A 121 -13.60 -6.36 -3.02
C LEU A 121 -14.29 -5.13 -2.40
N GLU A 122 -14.37 -5.02 -1.06
CA GLU A 122 -14.81 -3.79 -0.37
C GLU A 122 -13.59 -3.02 0.18
N LEU A 123 -13.43 -1.79 -0.31
CA LEU A 123 -12.24 -0.95 -0.08
C LEU A 123 -12.48 -0.18 1.22
N VAL A 124 -11.62 -0.38 2.22
CA VAL A 124 -11.80 0.29 3.51
C VAL A 124 -11.25 1.72 3.39
N ASP A 125 -12.04 2.63 2.82
CA ASP A 125 -11.67 4.03 2.63
C ASP A 125 -11.86 4.83 3.94
N LYS A 126 -10.93 4.70 4.89
CA LYS A 126 -10.92 5.46 6.16
C LYS A 126 -10.62 6.97 6.01
N ASN A 127 -10.44 7.49 4.80
CA ASN A 127 -10.04 8.89 4.58
C ASN A 127 -11.21 9.88 4.42
N ARG A 128 -12.44 9.55 4.85
CA ARG A 128 -13.60 10.43 4.70
C ARG A 128 -14.05 11.19 5.96
N GLU A 129 -13.31 11.11 7.07
CA GLU A 129 -13.72 11.73 8.36
C GLU A 129 -12.76 12.80 8.92
N ASN A 130 -12.16 13.65 8.08
CA ASN A 130 -11.44 14.83 8.56
C ASN A 130 -11.63 16.07 7.66
N LEU A 131 -12.86 16.29 7.21
CA LEU A 131 -13.30 17.55 6.59
C LEU A 131 -14.66 17.90 7.19
N THR A 132 -14.68 18.38 8.43
CA THR A 132 -15.79 19.17 8.97
C THR A 132 -15.26 20.15 10.00
#